data_AF-A0A8T4Y4X4-F1
#
_entry.id   AF-A0A8T4Y4X4-F1
#
_cell.length_a   1.000
_cell.length_b   1.000
_cell.length_c   1.000
_cell.angle_alpha   90.00
_cell.angle_beta   90.00
_cell.angle_gamma   90.00
#
_symmetry.space_group_name_H-M   'P 1'
#
loop_
_entity.id
_entity.type
_entity.pdbx_description
1 polymer ?
#
loop_
_entity_poly.entity_id
_entity_poly.type
_entity_poly.pdbx_seq_one_letter_code
_entity_poly.pdbx_strand_id
1 'polypeptide(L)'
;WNLISSMPQVLSFDELEEARKEVATIELDPSVVGNINLLVRDFQACIRDKEESEIKPPALCEGCHFIRDICGTIREPLSERATVALTHLAKAAQWLNGKCEFEDILKMALLVFPHRLTLVRTRNIINDMIEILERERVKMADRNARKQWPLLNELLKDFNRSVYGLAREAAIEDVAFAEELIRLEDQWVNEGRLRQDDTLSTQMGWRRPSYQGVPF
;
A
#
# COMPACT_ATOMS: atom_id res chain seq x y z
N TRP A 1 1.55 33.62 27.81
CA TRP A 1 1.78 32.31 28.44
C TRP A 1 2.45 31.43 27.39
N ASN A 2 3.72 31.05 27.59
CA ASN A 2 4.47 30.24 26.61
C ASN A 2 4.43 28.78 27.08
N LEU A 3 3.56 28.01 26.44
CA LEU A 3 3.28 26.61 26.75
C LEU A 3 4.57 25.74 26.70
N ILE A 4 5.44 26.03 25.74
CA ILE A 4 6.69 25.28 25.50
C ILE A 4 7.65 25.45 26.67
N SER A 5 7.81 26.67 27.18
CA SER A 5 8.65 26.95 28.35
C SER A 5 8.06 26.47 29.68
N SER A 6 6.77 26.14 29.74
CA SER A 6 6.11 25.63 30.95
C SER A 6 6.07 24.11 31.06
N MET A 7 6.46 23.39 30.01
CA MET A 7 6.51 21.93 30.01
C MET A 7 7.92 21.44 30.38
N PRO A 8 8.07 20.37 31.17
CA PRO A 8 9.37 19.74 31.41
C PRO A 8 9.97 19.31 30.07
N GLN A 9 11.11 19.90 29.71
CA GLN A 9 11.84 19.49 28.52
C GLN A 9 12.61 18.21 28.86
N VAL A 10 12.16 17.09 28.30
CA VAL A 10 12.79 15.78 28.50
C VAL A 10 14.05 15.63 27.63
N LEU A 11 14.10 16.34 26.50
CA LEU A 11 15.24 16.43 25.59
C LEU A 11 15.43 17.88 25.16
N SER A 12 16.68 18.30 25.03
CA SER A 12 17.07 19.55 24.40
C SER A 12 16.93 19.48 22.88
N PHE A 13 16.97 20.64 22.22
CA PHE A 13 16.94 20.71 20.75
C PHE A 13 18.16 20.03 20.12
N ASP A 14 19.34 20.18 20.72
CA ASP A 14 20.57 19.57 20.23
C ASP A 14 20.50 18.04 20.33
N GLU A 15 19.99 17.49 21.45
CA GLU A 15 19.77 16.05 21.61
C GLU A 15 18.74 15.51 20.60
N LEU A 16 17.68 16.26 20.32
CA LEU A 16 16.69 15.90 19.29
C LEU A 16 17.29 15.91 17.88
N GLU A 17 18.16 16.88 17.58
CA GLU A 17 18.83 16.96 16.30
C GLU A 17 19.80 15.78 16.12
N GLU A 18 20.56 15.45 17.16
CA GLU A 18 21.49 14.32 17.12
C GLU A 18 20.76 12.99 16.95
N ALA A 19 19.69 12.76 17.71
CA ALA A 19 18.84 11.58 17.55
C ALA A 19 18.29 11.45 16.12
N ARG A 20 17.90 12.56 15.48
CA ARG A 20 17.43 12.53 14.08
C ARG A 20 18.53 12.15 13.10
N LYS A 21 19.77 12.59 13.33
CA LYS A 21 20.93 12.21 12.51
C LYS A 21 21.21 10.72 12.63
N GLU A 22 21.21 10.19 13.86
CA GLU A 22 21.39 8.76 14.09
C GLU A 22 20.29 7.93 13.43
N VAL A 23 19.02 8.28 13.64
CA VAL A 23 17.87 7.60 13.00
C VAL A 23 17.98 7.62 11.48
N ALA A 24 18.45 8.71 10.87
CA ALA A 24 18.59 8.79 9.42
C ALA A 24 19.57 7.74 8.84
N THR A 25 20.60 7.38 9.60
CA THR A 25 21.62 6.37 9.21
C THR A 25 21.14 4.92 9.33
N ILE A 26 20.02 4.67 9.99
CA ILE A 26 19.47 3.31 10.11
C ILE A 26 19.06 2.79 8.73
N GLU A 27 19.58 1.61 8.40
CA GLU A 27 19.11 0.79 7.29
C GLU A 27 18.02 -0.15 7.78
N LEU A 28 16.89 -0.18 7.08
CA LEU A 28 15.79 -1.08 7.39
C LEU A 28 15.95 -2.38 6.62
N ASP A 29 15.53 -3.48 7.25
CA ASP A 29 15.43 -4.76 6.57
C ASP A 29 14.49 -4.65 5.35
N PRO A 30 14.82 -5.25 4.20
CA PRO A 30 13.99 -5.21 3.00
C PRO A 30 12.55 -5.65 3.22
N SER A 31 12.30 -6.58 4.15
CA SER A 31 10.93 -7.02 4.49
C SER A 31 10.12 -5.90 5.16
N VAL A 32 10.73 -5.08 6.01
CA VAL A 32 10.06 -3.92 6.65
C VAL A 32 9.71 -2.89 5.59
N VAL A 33 10.64 -2.59 4.67
CA VAL A 33 10.40 -1.67 3.56
C VAL A 33 9.27 -2.19 2.65
N GLY A 34 9.32 -3.47 2.29
CA GLY A 34 8.27 -4.12 1.50
C GLY A 34 6.90 -4.06 2.17
N ASN A 35 6.83 -4.30 3.48
CA ASN A 35 5.60 -4.21 4.25
C ASN A 35 5.02 -2.78 4.28
N ILE A 36 5.85 -1.76 4.43
CA ILE A 36 5.41 -0.35 4.40
C ILE A 36 4.83 -0.03 3.01
N ASN A 37 5.57 -0.36 1.96
CA ASN A 37 5.16 -0.05 0.58
C ASN A 37 3.84 -0.75 0.25
N LEU A 38 3.72 -2.04 0.56
CA LEU A 38 2.49 -2.79 0.28
C LEU A 38 1.30 -2.24 1.08
N LEU A 39 1.49 -1.97 2.37
CA LEU A 39 0.43 -1.41 3.21
C LEU A 39 -0.06 -0.07 2.66
N VAL A 40 0.84 0.86 2.29
CA VAL A 40 0.41 2.13 1.69
C VAL A 40 -0.28 1.89 0.35
N ARG A 41 0.25 0.96 -0.45
CA ARG A 41 -0.31 0.63 -1.76
C ARG A 41 -1.73 0.10 -1.69
N ASP A 42 -2.07 -0.70 -0.70
CA ASP A 42 -3.45 -1.18 -0.50
C ASP A 42 -4.47 -0.06 -0.29
N PHE A 43 -4.05 1.03 0.33
CA PHE A 43 -4.91 2.20 0.53
C PHE A 43 -5.01 3.09 -0.74
N GLN A 44 -4.04 2.99 -1.64
CA GLN A 44 -3.99 3.71 -2.92
C GLN A 44 -4.73 2.99 -4.03
N ALA A 45 -4.50 1.69 -4.16
CA ALA A 45 -4.91 0.86 -5.29
C ALA A 45 -6.39 1.04 -5.66
N CYS A 46 -6.67 1.15 -6.96
CA CYS A 46 -8.03 1.26 -7.47
C CYS A 46 -8.11 0.95 -8.96
N ILE A 47 -8.87 -0.08 -9.32
CA ILE A 47 -9.06 -0.47 -10.73
C ILE A 47 -9.86 0.52 -11.58
N ARG A 48 -10.49 1.49 -10.91
CA ARG A 48 -11.34 2.52 -11.52
C ARG A 48 -10.73 3.91 -11.43
N ASP A 49 -9.45 3.99 -11.07
CA ASP A 49 -8.69 5.23 -10.95
C ASP A 49 -9.45 6.30 -10.14
N LYS A 50 -9.71 5.97 -8.87
CA LYS A 50 -10.52 6.83 -7.98
C LYS A 50 -9.94 8.22 -7.77
N GLU A 51 -8.65 8.42 -8.01
CA GLU A 51 -7.99 9.72 -7.88
C GLU A 51 -8.46 10.67 -8.98
N GLU A 52 -8.40 10.23 -10.24
CA GLU A 52 -8.78 11.02 -11.41
C GLU A 52 -10.28 10.97 -11.75
N SER A 53 -11.02 10.01 -11.20
CA SER A 53 -12.46 9.88 -11.48
C SER A 53 -13.28 11.05 -10.92
N GLU A 54 -14.15 11.64 -11.74
CA GLU A 54 -15.14 12.64 -11.33
C GLU A 54 -16.17 12.05 -10.34
N ILE A 55 -16.54 10.79 -10.54
CA ILE A 55 -17.43 10.05 -9.65
C ILE A 55 -16.58 9.46 -8.52
N LYS A 56 -16.94 9.75 -7.27
CA LYS A 56 -16.24 9.21 -6.10
C LYS A 56 -17.01 8.03 -5.47
N PRO A 57 -16.35 7.17 -4.67
CA PRO A 57 -17.03 6.15 -3.86
C PRO A 57 -18.13 6.76 -2.95
N PRO A 58 -19.29 6.10 -2.78
CA PRO A 58 -19.56 4.70 -3.13
C PRO A 58 -20.05 4.46 -4.56
N ALA A 59 -20.55 5.49 -5.25
CA ALA A 59 -21.11 5.34 -6.61
C ALA A 59 -20.06 4.81 -7.59
N LEU A 60 -18.80 5.26 -7.47
CA LEU A 60 -17.68 4.73 -8.25
C LEU A 60 -17.48 3.22 -8.07
N CYS A 61 -17.89 2.64 -6.96
CA CYS A 61 -17.63 1.24 -6.65
C CYS A 61 -18.77 0.29 -7.08
N GLU A 62 -19.89 0.80 -7.60
CA GLU A 62 -21.03 -0.02 -7.99
C GLU A 62 -20.66 -0.99 -9.13
N GLY A 63 -20.91 -2.28 -8.92
CA GLY A 63 -20.51 -3.34 -9.85
C GLY A 63 -18.99 -3.57 -9.96
N CYS A 64 -18.19 -3.03 -9.04
CA CYS A 64 -16.74 -3.27 -9.00
C CYS A 64 -16.44 -4.68 -8.46
N HIS A 65 -15.48 -5.37 -9.08
CA HIS A 65 -15.01 -6.68 -8.63
C HIS A 65 -14.48 -6.63 -7.18
N PHE A 66 -13.71 -5.60 -6.86
CA PHE A 66 -13.06 -5.40 -5.56
C PHE A 66 -13.90 -4.60 -4.56
N ILE A 67 -15.23 -4.59 -4.68
CA ILE A 67 -16.12 -3.83 -3.77
C ILE A 67 -15.93 -4.20 -2.28
N ARG A 68 -15.46 -5.41 -1.99
CA ARG A 68 -15.20 -5.89 -0.63
C ARG A 68 -13.78 -5.63 -0.13
N ASP A 69 -12.89 -5.11 -0.97
CA ASP A 69 -11.53 -4.74 -0.57
C ASP A 69 -11.54 -3.39 0.17
N ILE A 70 -10.44 -3.02 0.83
CA ILE A 70 -10.39 -1.75 1.58
C ILE A 70 -10.43 -0.52 0.67
N CYS A 71 -10.07 -0.66 -0.62
CA CYS A 71 -10.10 0.46 -1.55
C CYS A 71 -11.49 1.10 -1.66
N GLY A 72 -12.57 0.32 -1.47
CA GLY A 72 -13.96 0.80 -1.49
C GLY A 72 -14.39 1.56 -0.24
N THR A 73 -13.63 1.50 0.86
CA THR A 73 -13.89 2.29 2.08
C THR A 73 -13.15 3.62 2.08
N ILE A 74 -12.29 3.85 1.09
CA ILE A 74 -11.41 5.01 0.98
C ILE A 74 -11.92 5.94 -0.11
N ARG A 75 -12.27 7.18 0.26
CA ARG A 75 -12.66 8.24 -0.68
C ARG A 75 -11.46 8.96 -1.26
N GLU A 76 -10.53 9.38 -0.41
CA GLU A 76 -9.27 10.02 -0.81
C GLU A 76 -8.12 9.17 -0.28
N PRO A 77 -7.26 8.61 -1.16
CA PRO A 77 -6.19 7.70 -0.77
C PRO A 77 -5.01 8.39 -0.10
N LEU A 78 -4.10 7.56 0.41
CA LEU A 78 -2.79 8.02 0.91
C LEU A 78 -1.92 8.53 -0.26
N SER A 79 -1.08 9.51 0.03
CA SER A 79 0.02 9.90 -0.87
C SER A 79 1.32 9.19 -0.48
N GLU A 80 2.33 9.28 -1.35
CA GLU A 80 3.70 8.81 -1.09
C GLU A 80 4.32 9.37 0.21
N ARG A 81 3.81 10.51 0.70
CA ARG A 81 4.24 11.06 1.99
C ARG A 81 3.90 10.16 3.17
N ALA A 82 2.93 9.25 3.04
CA ALA A 82 2.63 8.24 4.06
C ALA A 82 3.77 7.20 4.16
N THR A 83 4.29 6.74 3.02
CA THR A 83 5.45 5.85 2.93
C THR A 83 6.67 6.46 3.61
N VAL A 84 6.97 7.73 3.33
CA VAL A 84 8.09 8.46 3.96
C VAL A 84 7.90 8.56 5.47
N ALA A 85 6.68 8.90 5.92
CA ALA A 85 6.39 9.03 7.35
C ALA A 85 6.55 7.69 8.09
N LEU A 86 6.00 6.60 7.55
CA LEU A 86 6.15 5.26 8.12
C LEU A 86 7.60 4.79 8.10
N THR A 87 8.36 5.08 7.05
CA THR A 87 9.79 4.74 6.96
C THR A 87 10.59 5.43 8.06
N HIS A 88 10.35 6.72 8.31
CA HIS A 88 11.03 7.42 9.40
C HIS A 88 10.64 6.87 10.78
N LEU A 89 9.37 6.52 10.99
CA LEU A 89 8.92 5.91 12.24
C LEU A 89 9.52 4.51 12.45
N ALA A 90 9.60 3.71 11.38
CA ALA A 90 10.23 2.39 11.42
C ALA A 90 11.73 2.49 11.73
N LYS A 91 12.45 3.43 11.11
CA LYS A 91 13.86 3.71 11.44
C LYS A 91 14.01 4.12 12.90
N ALA A 92 13.13 5.00 13.39
CA ALA A 92 13.16 5.44 14.78
C ALA A 92 12.89 4.28 15.75
N ALA A 93 11.95 3.40 15.44
CA ALA A 93 11.67 2.21 16.26
C ALA A 93 12.82 1.21 16.23
N GLN A 94 13.44 0.99 15.07
CA GLN A 94 14.62 0.15 14.93
C GLN A 94 15.81 0.70 15.73
N TRP A 95 16.03 2.02 15.70
CA TRP A 95 17.05 2.69 16.51
C TRP A 95 16.78 2.57 18.01
N LEU A 96 15.53 2.85 18.44
CA LEU A 96 15.18 2.89 19.86
C LEU A 96 15.08 1.50 20.50
N ASN A 97 14.49 0.54 19.78
CA ASN A 97 14.14 -0.77 20.33
C ASN A 97 15.03 -1.90 19.78
N GLY A 98 15.91 -1.62 18.82
CA GLY A 98 16.75 -2.61 18.13
C GLY A 98 15.99 -3.52 17.15
N LYS A 99 14.67 -3.33 17.00
CA LYS A 99 13.82 -4.09 16.06
C LYS A 99 12.60 -3.30 15.62
N CYS A 100 12.08 -3.64 14.46
CA CYS A 100 10.79 -3.17 13.94
C CYS A 100 10.10 -4.33 13.21
N GLU A 101 8.94 -4.74 13.71
CA GLU A 101 8.13 -5.82 13.11
C GLU A 101 6.88 -5.25 12.43
N PHE A 102 6.19 -6.06 11.62
CA PHE A 102 4.99 -5.63 10.91
C PHE A 102 3.89 -5.07 11.84
N GLU A 103 3.74 -5.65 13.03
CA GLU A 103 2.80 -5.16 14.04
C GLU A 103 3.13 -3.73 14.52
N ASP A 104 4.40 -3.36 14.53
CA ASP A 104 4.81 -1.99 14.85
C ASP A 104 4.44 -1.03 13.73
N ILE A 105 4.54 -1.47 12.47
CA ILE A 105 4.12 -0.69 11.29
C ILE A 105 2.61 -0.42 11.34
N LEU A 106 1.79 -1.41 11.71
CA LEU A 106 0.33 -1.23 11.85
C LEU A 106 0.00 -0.21 12.96
N LYS A 107 0.71 -0.26 14.10
CA LYS A 107 0.54 0.74 15.16
C LYS A 107 0.96 2.15 14.70
N MET A 108 2.05 2.26 13.95
CA MET A 108 2.50 3.53 13.36
C MET A 108 1.49 4.05 12.32
N ALA A 109 0.87 3.16 11.55
CA ALA A 109 -0.17 3.53 10.59
C ALA A 109 -1.36 4.20 11.27
N LEU A 110 -1.75 3.80 12.49
CA LEU A 110 -2.77 4.50 13.28
C LEU A 110 -2.38 5.94 13.63
N LEU A 111 -1.09 6.25 13.74
CA LEU A 111 -0.61 7.61 13.98
C LEU A 111 -0.59 8.44 12.70
N VAL A 112 -0.33 7.80 11.55
CA VAL A 112 -0.08 8.47 10.26
C VAL A 112 -1.34 8.58 9.40
N PHE A 113 -2.14 7.54 9.29
CA PHE A 113 -3.20 7.43 8.27
C PHE A 113 -4.44 8.29 8.56
N PRO A 114 -4.97 8.39 9.80
CA PRO A 114 -6.23 9.09 10.06
C PRO A 114 -6.31 10.54 9.58
N HIS A 115 -5.18 11.22 9.45
CA HIS A 115 -5.09 12.61 9.02
C HIS A 115 -4.56 12.79 7.59
N ARG A 116 -4.41 11.68 6.84
CA ARG A 116 -3.83 11.65 5.48
C ARG A 116 -4.71 10.97 4.43
N LEU A 117 -5.87 10.47 4.85
CA LEU A 117 -6.86 9.87 3.98
C LEU A 117 -8.26 10.31 4.39
N THR A 118 -9.21 10.15 3.48
CA THR A 118 -10.63 10.36 3.77
C THR A 118 -11.38 9.05 3.55
N LEU A 119 -12.15 8.62 4.55
CA LEU A 119 -13.03 7.45 4.43
C LEU A 119 -14.35 7.82 3.75
N VAL A 120 -14.98 6.85 3.09
CA VAL A 120 -16.31 7.02 2.47
C VAL A 120 -17.39 7.28 3.51
N ARG A 121 -17.26 6.60 4.67
CA ARG A 121 -18.11 6.77 5.85
C ARG A 121 -17.22 6.75 7.08
N THR A 122 -17.42 7.73 7.96
CA THR A 122 -16.68 7.84 9.23
C THR A 122 -17.69 7.91 10.36
N ARG A 123 -17.60 6.98 11.31
CA ARG A 123 -18.33 7.03 12.58
C ARG A 123 -17.40 7.49 13.68
N ASN A 124 -16.26 6.82 13.78
CA ASN A 124 -15.16 7.17 14.67
C ASN A 124 -13.87 6.80 13.94
N ILE A 125 -13.14 7.82 13.49
CA ILE A 125 -12.00 7.63 12.59
C ILE A 125 -10.94 6.66 13.16
N ILE A 126 -10.72 6.65 14.47
CA ILE A 126 -9.73 5.77 15.09
C ILE A 126 -10.22 4.32 15.07
N ASN A 127 -11.46 4.07 15.51
CA ASN A 127 -12.02 2.71 15.50
C ASN A 127 -12.19 2.19 14.07
N ASP A 128 -12.67 3.03 13.15
CA ASP A 128 -12.82 2.69 11.75
C ASP A 128 -11.44 2.32 11.14
N MET A 129 -10.37 3.04 11.51
CA MET A 129 -9.01 2.73 11.06
C MET A 129 -8.47 1.43 11.65
N ILE A 130 -8.72 1.16 12.93
CA ILE A 130 -8.32 -0.10 13.58
C ILE A 130 -8.97 -1.28 12.84
N GLU A 131 -10.26 -1.20 12.53
CA GLU A 131 -10.98 -2.23 11.78
C GLU A 131 -10.39 -2.44 10.36
N ILE A 132 -10.04 -1.35 9.67
CA ILE A 132 -9.42 -1.44 8.33
C ILE A 132 -8.02 -2.07 8.42
N LEU A 133 -7.19 -1.65 9.37
CA LEU A 133 -5.83 -2.20 9.53
C LEU A 133 -5.84 -3.66 9.96
N GLU A 134 -6.83 -4.09 10.74
CA GLU A 134 -6.99 -5.51 11.07
C GLU A 134 -7.34 -6.35 9.83
N ARG A 135 -8.15 -5.81 8.92
CA ARG A 135 -8.41 -6.45 7.61
C ARG A 135 -7.11 -6.56 6.79
N GLU A 136 -6.29 -5.52 6.79
CA GLU A 136 -4.99 -5.55 6.09
C GLU A 136 -4.01 -6.54 6.72
N ARG A 137 -4.02 -6.68 8.05
CA ARG A 137 -3.22 -7.71 8.74
C ARG A 137 -3.58 -9.12 8.27
N VAL A 138 -4.89 -9.41 8.16
CA VAL A 138 -5.39 -10.69 7.65
C VAL A 138 -5.04 -10.87 6.17
N LYS A 139 -5.23 -9.82 5.35
CA LYS A 139 -4.89 -9.82 3.92
C LYS A 139 -3.42 -10.14 3.72
N MET A 140 -2.52 -9.46 4.45
CA MET A 140 -1.07 -9.70 4.39
C MET A 140 -0.70 -11.16 4.70
N ALA A 141 -1.34 -11.77 5.71
CA ALA A 141 -1.12 -13.18 6.04
C ALA A 141 -1.58 -14.12 4.90
N ASP A 142 -2.72 -13.82 4.28
CA ASP A 142 -3.23 -14.58 3.12
C ASP A 142 -2.31 -14.47 1.90
N ARG A 143 -1.76 -13.29 1.60
CA ARG A 143 -0.76 -13.10 0.53
C ARG A 143 0.45 -14.01 0.69
N ASN A 144 0.97 -14.09 1.91
CA ASN A 144 2.11 -14.94 2.25
C ASN A 144 1.76 -16.42 2.09
N ALA A 145 0.58 -16.84 2.55
CA ALA A 145 0.10 -18.22 2.38
C ALA A 145 -0.05 -18.60 0.90
N ARG A 146 -0.54 -17.68 0.07
CA ARG A 146 -0.74 -17.87 -1.37
C ARG A 146 0.52 -17.68 -2.21
N LYS A 147 1.64 -17.29 -1.59
CA LYS A 147 2.91 -17.03 -2.28
C LYS A 147 2.77 -16.05 -3.45
N GLN A 148 1.94 -15.02 -3.29
CA GLN A 148 1.73 -14.01 -4.33
C GLN A 148 3.06 -13.34 -4.74
N TRP A 149 3.91 -12.99 -3.79
CA TRP A 149 5.21 -12.39 -4.07
C TRP A 149 6.17 -13.29 -4.83
N PRO A 150 6.37 -14.57 -4.44
CA PRO A 150 7.09 -15.52 -5.27
C PRO A 150 6.55 -15.62 -6.71
N LEU A 151 5.22 -15.65 -6.91
CA LEU A 151 4.64 -15.68 -8.26
C LEU A 151 5.04 -14.44 -9.07
N LEU A 152 4.92 -13.25 -8.49
CA LEU A 152 5.30 -12.01 -9.17
C LEU A 152 6.80 -11.94 -9.46
N ASN A 153 7.64 -12.36 -8.51
CA ASN A 153 9.10 -12.40 -8.69
C ASN A 153 9.53 -13.34 -9.82
N GLU A 154 8.85 -14.48 -9.99
CA GLU A 154 9.11 -15.36 -11.13
C GLU A 154 8.66 -14.72 -12.45
N LEU A 155 7.50 -14.06 -12.47
CA LEU A 155 6.98 -13.38 -13.65
C LEU A 155 7.80 -12.15 -14.05
N LEU A 156 8.41 -11.45 -13.10
CA LEU A 156 9.33 -10.34 -13.37
C LEU A 156 10.61 -10.78 -14.09
N LYS A 157 11.03 -12.04 -13.91
CA LYS A 157 12.23 -12.57 -14.57
C LYS A 157 11.94 -12.94 -16.02
N ASP A 158 10.86 -13.69 -16.25
CA ASP A 158 10.42 -14.04 -17.60
C ASP A 158 8.94 -14.45 -17.62
N PHE A 159 8.29 -14.25 -18.77
CA PHE A 159 6.90 -14.64 -18.95
C PHE A 159 6.76 -16.17 -18.99
N ASN A 160 6.02 -16.72 -18.02
CA ASN A 160 5.63 -18.12 -17.99
C ASN A 160 4.11 -18.26 -17.91
N ARG A 161 3.50 -18.92 -18.91
CA ARG A 161 2.04 -19.04 -19.01
C ARG A 161 1.39 -19.79 -17.84
N SER A 162 2.07 -20.77 -17.26
CA SER A 162 1.55 -21.52 -16.11
C SER A 162 1.60 -20.68 -14.83
N VAL A 163 2.71 -19.99 -14.58
CA VAL A 163 2.86 -19.09 -13.42
C VAL A 163 1.89 -17.92 -13.55
N TYR A 164 1.71 -17.39 -14.76
CA TYR A 164 0.75 -16.34 -15.05
C TYR A 164 -0.70 -16.78 -14.76
N GLY A 165 -1.08 -18.01 -15.11
CA GLY A 165 -2.39 -18.57 -14.76
C GLY A 165 -2.65 -18.55 -13.24
N LEU A 166 -1.67 -18.99 -12.45
CA LEU A 166 -1.75 -18.95 -10.98
C LEU A 166 -1.80 -17.52 -10.44
N ALA A 167 -0.99 -16.62 -11.00
CA ALA A 167 -0.99 -15.21 -10.61
C ALA A 167 -2.33 -14.53 -10.91
N ARG A 168 -2.96 -14.84 -12.06
CA ARG A 168 -4.29 -14.33 -12.39
C ARG A 168 -5.34 -14.79 -11.38
N GLU A 169 -5.34 -16.06 -11.01
CA GLU A 169 -6.27 -16.59 -10.01
C GLU A 169 -6.10 -15.87 -8.66
N ALA A 170 -4.86 -15.63 -8.25
CA ALA A 170 -4.57 -14.87 -7.03
C ALA A 170 -4.99 -13.40 -7.12
N ALA A 171 -4.83 -12.77 -8.28
CA ALA A 171 -5.15 -11.36 -8.53
C ALA A 171 -6.65 -11.04 -8.48
N ILE A 172 -7.53 -12.04 -8.64
CA ILE A 172 -8.98 -11.87 -8.51
C ILE A 172 -9.37 -11.36 -7.12
N GLU A 173 -8.63 -11.74 -6.08
CA GLU A 173 -9.00 -11.39 -4.71
C GLU A 173 -8.18 -10.23 -4.11
N ASP A 174 -7.23 -9.70 -4.86
CA ASP A 174 -6.30 -8.68 -4.37
C ASP A 174 -6.04 -7.58 -5.41
N VAL A 175 -6.60 -6.40 -5.13
CA VAL A 175 -6.50 -5.26 -6.04
C VAL A 175 -5.07 -4.78 -6.27
N ALA A 176 -4.23 -4.78 -5.24
CA ALA A 176 -2.85 -4.31 -5.34
C ALA A 176 -2.01 -5.28 -6.18
N PHE A 177 -2.23 -6.59 -5.98
CA PHE A 177 -1.59 -7.62 -6.79
C PHE A 177 -2.07 -7.59 -8.25
N ALA A 178 -3.37 -7.37 -8.48
CA ALA A 178 -3.94 -7.21 -9.81
C ALA A 178 -3.32 -6.02 -10.57
N GLU A 179 -3.09 -4.90 -9.89
CA GLU A 179 -2.48 -3.71 -10.48
C GLU A 179 -1.05 -3.99 -10.96
N GLU A 180 -0.24 -4.65 -10.13
CA GLU A 180 1.12 -5.06 -10.52
C GLU A 180 1.12 -6.06 -11.67
N LEU A 181 0.20 -7.04 -11.66
CA LEU A 181 0.12 -8.01 -12.73
C LEU A 181 -0.26 -7.36 -14.06
N ILE A 182 -1.21 -6.42 -14.06
CA ILE A 182 -1.64 -5.70 -15.27
C ILE A 182 -0.50 -4.86 -15.84
N ARG A 183 0.35 -4.27 -15.00
CA ARG A 183 1.55 -3.56 -15.46
C ARG A 183 2.49 -4.47 -16.26
N LEU A 184 2.62 -5.73 -15.86
CA LEU A 184 3.41 -6.73 -16.60
C LEU A 184 2.70 -7.20 -17.88
N GLU A 185 1.37 -7.33 -17.84
CA GLU A 185 0.58 -7.70 -19.02
C GLU A 185 0.80 -6.73 -20.18
N ASP A 186 0.88 -5.43 -19.90
CA ASP A 186 1.10 -4.40 -20.91
C ASP A 186 2.42 -4.61 -21.66
N GLN A 187 3.48 -4.97 -20.95
CA GLN A 187 4.76 -5.32 -21.55
C GLN A 187 4.62 -6.57 -22.45
N TRP A 188 4.01 -7.65 -21.94
CA TRP A 188 3.91 -8.91 -22.68
C TRP A 188 2.97 -8.85 -23.88
N VAL A 189 1.94 -8.00 -23.83
CA VAL A 189 1.08 -7.73 -24.99
C VAL A 189 1.87 -7.01 -26.08
N ASN A 190 2.67 -6.00 -25.72
CA ASN A 190 3.52 -5.29 -26.67
C ASN A 190 4.59 -6.19 -27.30
N GLU A 191 5.10 -7.16 -26.53
CA GLU A 191 6.04 -8.18 -27.00
C GLU A 191 5.38 -9.34 -27.78
N GLY A 192 4.03 -9.37 -27.87
CA GLY A 192 3.27 -10.43 -28.54
C GLY A 192 3.26 -11.78 -27.79
N ARG A 193 3.67 -11.79 -26.52
CA ARG A 193 3.72 -13.00 -25.65
C ARG A 193 2.38 -13.31 -25.00
N LEU A 194 1.51 -12.31 -24.88
CA LEU A 194 0.15 -12.41 -24.35
C LEU A 194 -0.85 -11.75 -25.31
N ARG A 195 -2.02 -12.37 -25.53
CA ARG A 195 -3.10 -11.76 -26.33
C ARG A 195 -3.87 -10.77 -25.48
N GLN A 196 -4.31 -9.66 -26.09
CA GLN A 196 -5.11 -8.65 -25.38
C GLN A 196 -6.36 -9.26 -24.73
N ASP A 197 -7.07 -10.16 -25.42
CA ASP A 197 -8.27 -10.82 -24.90
C ASP A 197 -8.00 -11.75 -23.71
N ASP A 198 -6.75 -12.20 -23.56
CA ASP A 198 -6.33 -13.09 -22.48
C ASP A 198 -5.90 -12.32 -21.22
N THR A 199 -5.90 -10.99 -21.23
CA THR A 199 -5.45 -10.14 -20.10
C THR A 199 -6.45 -10.12 -18.93
N LEU A 200 -5.92 -9.97 -17.70
CA LEU A 200 -6.71 -9.76 -16.49
C LEU A 200 -7.51 -8.47 -16.59
N SER A 201 -6.91 -7.40 -17.12
CA SER A 201 -7.57 -6.10 -17.30
C SER A 201 -8.86 -6.22 -18.14
N THR A 202 -8.82 -6.98 -19.24
CA THR A 202 -9.99 -7.22 -20.10
C THR A 202 -11.05 -8.04 -19.37
N GLN A 203 -10.66 -9.09 -18.64
CA GLN A 203 -11.58 -9.93 -17.87
C GLN A 203 -12.29 -9.14 -16.76
N MET A 204 -11.57 -8.23 -16.09
CA MET A 204 -12.09 -7.45 -14.96
C MET A 204 -12.82 -6.17 -15.39
N GLY A 205 -12.79 -5.83 -16.69
CA GLY A 205 -13.31 -4.55 -17.18
C GLY A 205 -12.52 -3.34 -16.64
N TRP A 206 -11.23 -3.52 -16.35
CA TRP A 206 -10.33 -2.46 -15.91
C TRP A 206 -10.11 -1.49 -17.09
N ARG A 207 -10.55 -0.24 -16.95
CA ARG A 207 -10.22 0.82 -17.91
C ARG A 207 -8.87 1.40 -17.53
N ARG A 208 -7.86 1.17 -18.38
CA ARG A 208 -6.51 1.70 -18.16
C ARG A 208 -6.59 3.23 -18.00
N PRO A 209 -6.10 3.82 -16.90
CA PRO A 209 -5.73 5.21 -16.94
C PRO A 209 -4.61 5.39 -17.97
N SER A 210 -4.67 6.46 -18.75
CA SER A 210 -3.58 6.85 -19.64
C SER A 210 -2.40 7.36 -18.81
N TYR A 211 -1.72 6.48 -18.08
CA TYR A 211 -0.59 6.86 -17.25
C TYR A 211 0.71 6.81 -18.06
N GLN A 212 1.22 7.99 -18.40
CA GLN A 212 2.60 8.17 -18.87
C GLN A 212 3.53 7.86 -17.70
N GLY A 213 4.43 6.89 -17.92
CA GLY A 213 5.16 6.21 -16.87
C GLY A 213 6.05 7.11 -16.00
N VAL A 214 6.23 6.65 -14.76
CA VAL A 214 7.48 6.84 -14.03
C VAL A 214 7.91 5.46 -13.53
N PRO A 215 9.07 4.94 -13.97
CA PRO A 215 9.59 3.67 -13.48
C PRO A 215 10.16 3.86 -12.06
N PHE A 216 9.82 2.93 -11.17
CA PHE A 216 10.57 2.68 -9.94
C PHE A 216 11.72 1.72 -10.23
#